data_AF-A0A9P4P976-F1
#
_entry.id   AF-A0A9P4P976-F1
#
_cell.length_a   1.000
_cell.length_b   1.000
_cell.length_c   1.000
_cell.angle_alpha   90.00
_cell.angle_beta   90.00
_cell.angle_gamma   90.00
#
_symmetry.space_group_name_H-M   'P 1'
#
loop_
_entity.id
_entity.type
_entity.pdbx_description
1 polymer ?
#
loop_
_entity_poly.entity_id
_entity_poly.type
_entity_poly.pdbx_seq_one_letter_code
_entity_poly.pdbx_strand_id
1 'polypeptide(L)'
;MQHDIYSLGVCLLEIGLWTSFIQCSGHPPNQTTSQGYEFRKVVPGLETPAESLKQQLLLLAGEELPKRTGSKYARIIETCITCLDEGNEDFGDETDFQDEDGILVAVRYIERILLQVNSILV
;
A
#
# COMPACT_ATOMS: atom_id res chain seq x y z
N MET A 1 0.05 -5.01 12.88
CA MET A 1 0.87 -5.68 11.86
C MET A 1 0.32 -5.50 10.45
N GLN A 2 -0.91 -5.93 10.10
CA GLN A 2 -1.42 -5.69 8.73
C GLN A 2 -1.53 -4.20 8.37
N HIS A 3 -1.94 -3.35 9.30
CA HIS A 3 -1.89 -1.89 9.09
C HIS A 3 -0.47 -1.38 8.82
N ASP A 4 0.56 -1.98 9.44
CA ASP A 4 1.97 -1.63 9.18
C ASP A 4 2.39 -2.07 7.77
N ILE A 5 1.92 -3.23 7.31
CA ILE A 5 2.13 -3.73 5.94
C ILE A 5 1.45 -2.83 4.92
N TYR A 6 0.21 -2.41 5.18
CA TYR A 6 -0.49 -1.46 4.35
C TYR A 6 0.27 -0.14 4.24
N SER A 7 0.69 0.43 5.39
CA SER A 7 1.48 1.66 5.43
C SER A 7 2.83 1.51 4.71
N LEU A 8 3.48 0.35 4.81
CA LEU A 8 4.68 0.04 4.03
C LEU A 8 4.40 0.08 2.52
N GLY A 9 3.30 -0.52 2.07
CA GLY A 9 2.88 -0.46 0.66
C GLY A 9 2.73 0.97 0.16
N VAL A 10 2.13 1.85 0.96
CA VAL A 10 2.00 3.28 0.65
C VAL A 10 3.38 3.95 0.55
N CYS A 11 4.27 3.74 1.51
CA CYS A 11 5.61 4.32 1.47
C CYS A 11 6.45 3.81 0.28
N LEU A 12 6.36 2.51 -0.04
CA LEU A 12 7.02 1.93 -1.20
C LEU A 12 6.49 2.51 -2.52
N LEU A 13 5.19 2.80 -2.58
CA LEU A 13 4.57 3.48 -3.73
C LEU A 13 5.08 4.92 -3.88
N GLU A 14 5.19 5.69 -2.79
CA GLU A 14 5.81 7.03 -2.80
C GLU A 14 7.23 7.00 -3.34
N ILE A 15 8.04 6.04 -2.89
CA ILE A 15 9.43 5.83 -3.34
C ILE A 15 9.45 5.50 -4.84
N GLY A 16 8.61 4.57 -5.29
CA GLY A 16 8.59 4.11 -6.68
C GLY A 16 8.11 5.17 -7.68
N LEU A 17 7.22 6.08 -7.24
CA LEU A 17 6.78 7.24 -8.01
C LEU A 17 7.69 8.47 -7.85
N TRP A 18 8.62 8.43 -6.89
CA TRP A 18 9.51 9.54 -6.52
C TRP A 18 8.74 10.83 -6.17
N THR A 19 7.57 10.67 -5.54
CA THR A 19 6.62 11.77 -5.29
C THR A 19 6.01 11.61 -3.90
N SER A 20 6.06 12.67 -3.08
CA SER A 20 5.47 12.65 -1.73
C SER A 20 3.94 12.74 -1.76
N PHE A 21 3.27 11.88 -1.00
CA PHE A 21 1.81 11.95 -0.77
C PHE A 21 1.45 12.84 0.41
N ILE A 22 2.43 13.41 1.10
CA ILE A 22 2.24 14.28 2.26
C ILE A 22 2.93 15.62 1.99
N GLN A 23 2.17 16.71 2.15
CA GLN A 23 2.68 18.08 2.20
C GLN A 23 2.42 18.62 3.61
N CYS A 24 3.49 18.78 4.38
CA CYS A 24 3.44 19.51 5.64
C CYS A 24 3.44 21.01 5.34
N SER A 25 2.24 21.61 5.26
CA SER A 25 2.12 23.06 5.29
C SER A 25 2.48 23.54 6.71
N GLY A 26 3.46 24.45 6.82
CA GLY A 26 4.00 24.92 8.10
C GLY A 26 3.04 25.77 8.96
N HIS A 27 1.73 25.72 8.73
CA HIS A 27 0.73 26.51 9.45
C HIS A 27 -0.39 25.61 10.01
N PRO A 28 -0.63 25.60 11.34
CA PRO A 28 -1.82 24.95 11.91
C PRO A 28 -3.08 25.80 11.64
N PRO A 29 -4.29 25.21 11.44
CA PRO A 29 -4.65 23.80 11.59
C PRO A 29 -4.82 23.07 10.24
N ASN A 30 -3.79 22.29 9.90
CA ASN A 30 -3.81 21.00 9.20
C ASN A 30 -4.77 20.81 8.01
N GLN A 31 -4.28 21.17 6.82
CA GLN A 31 -4.54 20.36 5.63
C GLN A 31 -3.24 19.71 5.21
N THR A 32 -3.13 18.40 5.48
CA THR A 32 -2.18 17.53 4.81
C THR A 32 -2.71 17.34 3.40
N THR A 33 -2.22 18.14 2.47
CA THR A 33 -2.48 17.95 1.04
C THR A 33 -1.36 17.08 0.50
N SER A 34 -1.63 16.24 -0.47
CA SER A 34 -0.60 15.45 -1.15
C SER A 34 0.17 16.33 -2.14
N GLN A 35 1.49 16.16 -2.24
CA GLN A 35 2.34 17.06 -3.02
C GLN A 35 2.38 16.72 -4.53
N GLY A 36 1.64 15.71 -4.98
CA GLY A 36 1.56 15.32 -6.39
C GLY A 36 0.27 14.64 -6.87
N TYR A 37 -0.58 14.14 -5.97
CA TYR A 37 -1.78 13.38 -6.35
C TYR A 37 -2.98 13.77 -5.48
N GLU A 38 -3.97 14.46 -6.00
CA GLU A 38 -5.17 14.85 -5.24
C GLU A 38 -6.02 13.62 -4.81
N PHE A 39 -5.73 13.06 -3.63
CA PHE A 39 -6.47 11.92 -3.07
C PHE A 39 -7.86 12.27 -2.51
N ARG A 40 -8.23 13.56 -2.52
CA ARG A 40 -9.45 14.07 -1.86
C ARG A 40 -10.72 13.90 -2.68
N LYS A 41 -10.64 13.45 -3.94
CA LYS A 41 -11.84 13.23 -4.76
C LYS A 41 -12.48 11.91 -4.38
N VAL A 42 -13.53 11.97 -3.58
CA VAL A 42 -14.44 10.84 -3.34
C VAL A 42 -14.93 10.34 -4.70
N VAL A 43 -14.65 9.08 -5.01
CA VAL A 43 -15.16 8.44 -6.22
C VAL A 43 -16.64 8.13 -5.97
N PRO A 44 -17.58 8.60 -6.81
CA PRO A 44 -18.99 8.33 -6.60
C PRO A 44 -19.26 6.81 -6.70
N GLY A 45 -19.71 6.21 -5.60
CA GLY A 45 -20.03 4.78 -5.52
C GLY A 45 -19.27 3.98 -4.45
N LEU A 46 -18.28 4.57 -3.76
CA LEU A 46 -17.65 3.95 -2.58
C LEU A 46 -18.24 4.47 -1.28
N GLU A 47 -18.42 3.55 -0.33
CA GLU A 47 -19.14 3.82 0.92
C GLU A 47 -18.28 4.64 1.90
N THR A 48 -16.95 4.54 1.80
CA THR A 48 -16.04 5.25 2.71
C THR A 48 -14.91 6.03 2.00
N PRO A 49 -14.43 7.14 2.61
CA PRO A 49 -13.23 7.84 2.13
C PRO A 49 -11.98 6.96 2.09
N ALA A 50 -11.88 5.97 2.99
CA ALA A 50 -10.73 5.06 3.09
C ALA A 50 -10.67 4.11 1.88
N GLU A 51 -11.79 3.52 1.48
CA GLU A 51 -11.84 2.65 0.30
C GLU A 51 -11.58 3.43 -0.99
N SER A 52 -12.08 4.67 -1.09
CA SER A 52 -11.78 5.55 -2.23
C SER A 52 -10.28 5.81 -2.34
N LEU A 53 -9.62 6.10 -1.22
CA LEU A 53 -8.17 6.33 -1.15
C LEU A 53 -7.39 5.09 -1.56
N LYS A 54 -7.79 3.93 -1.03
CA LYS A 54 -7.19 2.63 -1.38
C LYS A 54 -7.29 2.35 -2.87
N GLN A 55 -8.46 2.57 -3.49
CA GLN A 55 -8.61 2.39 -4.95
C GLN A 55 -7.70 3.33 -5.75
N GLN A 56 -7.56 4.59 -5.34
CA GLN A 56 -6.64 5.50 -6.00
C GLN A 56 -5.18 5.03 -5.88
N LEU A 57 -4.77 4.51 -4.72
CA LEU A 57 -3.43 3.94 -4.53
C LEU A 57 -3.21 2.71 -5.43
N LEU A 58 -4.22 1.84 -5.59
CA LEU A 58 -4.16 0.69 -6.49
C LEU A 58 -4.07 1.10 -7.96
N LEU A 59 -4.81 2.14 -8.38
CA LEU A 59 -4.69 2.67 -9.74
C LEU A 59 -3.27 3.19 -10.02
N LEU A 60 -2.67 3.91 -9.06
CA LEU A 60 -1.29 4.36 -9.18
C LEU A 60 -0.29 3.19 -9.24
N ALA A 61 -0.50 2.16 -8.42
CA ALA A 61 0.34 0.97 -8.38
C ALA A 61 0.23 0.13 -9.66
N GLY A 62 -0.96 0.01 -10.25
CA GLY A 62 -1.20 -0.81 -11.44
C GLY A 62 -0.93 -0.10 -12.77
N GLU A 63 -1.10 1.23 -12.84
CA GLU A 63 -0.97 1.97 -14.10
C GLU A 63 0.33 2.77 -14.20
N GLU A 64 0.67 3.54 -13.16
CA GLU A 64 1.77 4.51 -13.23
C GLU A 64 3.10 3.92 -12.79
N LEU A 65 3.07 3.13 -11.73
CA LEU A 65 4.25 2.54 -11.14
C LEU A 65 4.99 1.54 -12.07
N PRO A 66 4.31 0.64 -12.83
CA PRO A 66 5.01 -0.30 -13.70
C PRO A 66 5.78 0.41 -14.83
N LYS A 67 5.30 1.58 -15.27
CA LYS A 67 5.96 2.41 -16.29
C LYS A 67 7.27 3.02 -15.79
N ARG A 68 7.44 3.17 -14.47
CA ARG A 68 8.60 3.83 -13.84
C ARG A 68 9.59 2.85 -13.22
N THR A 69 9.09 1.85 -12.51
CA THR A 69 9.90 0.96 -11.65
C THR A 69 9.76 -0.52 -12.02
N GLY A 70 8.87 -0.84 -12.95
CA GLY A 70 8.63 -2.20 -13.44
C GLY A 70 7.52 -2.96 -12.71
N SER A 71 7.01 -4.01 -13.35
CA SER A 71 5.85 -4.77 -12.91
C SER A 71 6.07 -5.59 -11.63
N LYS A 72 7.30 -6.05 -11.37
CA LYS A 72 7.62 -6.80 -10.15
C LYS A 72 7.45 -5.93 -8.90
N TYR A 73 7.99 -4.71 -8.93
CA TYR A 73 7.87 -3.76 -7.81
C TYR A 73 6.41 -3.36 -7.58
N ALA A 74 5.68 -3.12 -8.68
CA ALA A 74 4.25 -2.83 -8.62
C ALA A 74 3.42 -3.93 -7.95
N ARG A 75 3.67 -5.20 -8.33
CA ARG A 75 2.96 -6.34 -7.74
C ARG A 75 3.17 -6.44 -6.23
N ILE A 76 4.39 -6.22 -5.74
CA ILE A 76 4.67 -6.23 -4.29
C ILE A 76 3.83 -5.18 -3.57
N ILE A 77 3.76 -3.97 -4.13
CA ILE A 77 2.99 -2.87 -3.56
C ILE A 77 1.49 -3.16 -3.58
N GLU A 78 0.96 -3.72 -4.67
CA GLU A 78 -0.45 -4.15 -4.76
C GLU A 78 -0.76 -5.19 -3.67
N THR A 79 0.10 -6.20 -3.51
CA THR A 79 -0.01 -7.22 -2.46
C THR A 79 -0.02 -6.56 -1.07
N CYS A 80 0.83 -5.56 -0.81
CA CYS A 80 0.80 -4.80 0.46
C CYS A 80 -0.47 -3.97 0.66
N ILE A 81 -0.99 -3.29 -0.37
CA ILE A 81 -2.17 -2.41 -0.27
C ILE A 81 -3.46 -3.24 -0.10
N THR A 82 -3.51 -4.43 -0.68
CA THR A 82 -4.65 -5.36 -0.59
C THR A 82 -4.56 -6.33 0.59
N CYS A 83 -3.59 -6.19 1.51
CA CYS A 83 -3.35 -7.16 2.58
C CYS A 83 -4.49 -7.29 3.61
N LEU A 84 -5.44 -6.34 3.58
CA LEU A 84 -6.64 -6.30 4.41
C LEU A 84 -7.91 -6.75 3.65
N ASP A 85 -7.76 -7.19 2.40
CA ASP A 85 -8.89 -7.52 1.53
C ASP A 85 -9.35 -8.95 1.81
N GLU A 86 -10.65 -9.11 2.01
CA GLU A 86 -11.26 -10.43 2.06
C GLU A 86 -10.94 -11.20 0.77
N GLY A 87 -10.30 -12.37 0.91
CA GLY A 87 -9.91 -13.21 -0.22
C GLY A 87 -8.51 -12.92 -0.81
N ASN A 88 -7.69 -12.09 -0.17
CA ASN A 88 -6.28 -12.00 -0.55
C ASN A 88 -5.55 -13.32 -0.23
N GLU A 89 -5.22 -14.10 -1.25
CA GLU A 89 -4.53 -15.39 -1.10
C GLU A 89 -3.08 -15.28 -0.60
N ASP A 90 -2.41 -14.15 -0.85
CA ASP A 90 -1.01 -13.95 -0.44
C ASP A 90 -0.89 -13.79 1.08
N PHE A 91 -1.88 -13.11 1.67
CA PHE A 91 -1.89 -12.80 3.09
C PHE A 91 -2.86 -13.69 3.89
N GLY A 92 -3.90 -14.28 3.28
CA GLY A 92 -4.85 -15.16 3.98
C GLY A 92 -5.97 -14.38 4.66
N ASP A 93 -6.87 -15.10 5.34
CA ASP A 93 -8.03 -14.51 6.01
C ASP A 93 -7.58 -13.70 7.23
N GLU A 94 -8.31 -12.63 7.59
CA GLU A 94 -7.96 -11.73 8.70
C GLU A 94 -7.89 -12.50 10.04
N THR A 95 -8.62 -13.61 10.14
CA THR A 95 -8.60 -14.54 11.27
C THR A 95 -7.29 -15.34 11.40
N ASP A 96 -6.58 -15.61 10.29
CA ASP A 96 -5.25 -16.24 10.31
C ASP A 96 -4.16 -15.26 10.77
N PHE A 97 -4.43 -13.95 10.80
CA PHE A 97 -3.50 -12.91 11.27
C PHE A 97 -3.57 -12.61 12.76
N GLN A 98 -4.54 -13.19 13.46
CA GLN A 98 -4.67 -13.11 14.90
C GLN A 98 -4.06 -14.35 15.58
N ASP A 99 -2.93 -14.87 15.07
CA ASP A 99 -2.17 -15.86 15.84
C ASP A 99 -1.68 -15.18 17.13
N GLU A 100 -1.82 -15.86 18.29
CA GLU A 100 -1.53 -15.25 19.59
C GLU A 100 -0.10 -14.68 19.68
N ASP A 101 0.82 -15.22 18.88
CA ASP A 101 2.26 -14.92 18.94
C ASP A 101 2.77 -14.01 17.79
N GLY A 102 1.96 -13.68 16.79
CA GLY A 102 2.37 -12.86 15.63
C GLY A 102 3.35 -13.53 14.65
N ILE A 103 3.58 -14.83 14.77
CA ILE A 103 4.63 -15.57 14.04
C ILE A 103 4.24 -15.78 12.59
N LEU A 104 3.01 -16.21 12.34
CA LEU A 104 2.52 -16.50 10.98
C LEU A 104 2.52 -15.23 10.13
N VAL A 105 2.17 -14.09 10.74
CA VAL A 105 2.23 -12.77 10.13
C VAL A 105 3.65 -12.40 9.71
N ALA A 106 4.63 -12.64 10.59
CA ALA A 106 6.03 -12.39 10.30
C ALA A 106 6.57 -13.28 9.17
N VAL A 107 6.19 -14.56 9.14
CA VAL A 107 6.57 -15.48 8.05
C VAL A 107 6.01 -15.01 6.71
N ARG A 108 4.72 -14.65 6.65
CA ARG A 108 4.10 -14.14 5.41
C ARG A 108 4.76 -12.84 4.96
N TYR A 109 5.09 -11.93 5.87
CA TYR A 109 5.85 -10.72 5.55
C TYR A 109 7.20 -11.04 4.89
N ILE A 110 7.96 -11.97 5.48
CA ILE A 110 9.27 -12.38 4.95
C ILE A 110 9.09 -12.98 3.55
N GLU A 111 8.18 -13.94 3.39
CA GLU A 111 8.03 -14.68 2.13
C GLU A 111 7.44 -13.84 1.00
N ARG A 112 6.41 -13.03 1.29
CA ARG A 112 5.63 -12.32 0.27
C ARG A 112 6.16 -10.93 -0.02
N ILE A 113 6.85 -10.28 0.92
CA ILE A 113 7.38 -8.94 0.74
C ILE A 113 8.90 -8.98 0.68
N LEU A 114 9.57 -9.41 1.76
CA LEU A 114 11.03 -9.27 1.89
C LEU A 114 11.79 -10.03 0.79
N LEU A 115 11.43 -11.30 0.56
CA LEU A 115 12.07 -12.11 -0.48
C LEU A 115 11.78 -11.59 -1.89
N GLN A 116 10.56 -11.08 -2.13
CA GLN A 116 10.18 -10.51 -3.43
C GLN A 116 10.95 -9.22 -3.70
N VAL A 117 11.09 -8.32 -2.72
CA VAL A 117 11.90 -7.11 -2.85
C VAL A 117 13.36 -7.47 -3.11
N ASN A 118 13.91 -8.45 -2.40
CA ASN A 118 15.28 -8.90 -2.64
C ASN A 118 15.48 -9.43 -4.07
N SER A 119 14.46 -10.06 -4.67
CA SER A 119 14.51 -10.54 -6.06
C SER A 119 14.56 -9.43 -7.11
N ILE A 120 14.32 -8.17 -6.73
CA ILE A 120 14.43 -7.00 -7.62
C ILE A 120 15.89 -6.52 -7.70
N LEU A 121 16.69 -6.77 -6.68
CA LEU A 121 18.09 -6.32 -6.58
C LEU A 121 19.08 -7.23 -7.33
N VAL A 122 18.60 -8.38 -7.82
CA VAL A 122 19.39 -9.43 -8.49
C VAL A 122 19.18 -9.38 -10.00
#